data_AF-A0A7C5PBK2-F1
#
_entry.id   AF-A0A7C5PBK2-F1
#
_cell.length_a   1.000
_cell.length_b   1.000
_cell.length_c   1.000
_cell.angle_alpha   90.00
_cell.angle_beta   90.00
_cell.angle_gamma   90.00
#
_symmetry.space_group_name_H-M   'P 1'
#
loop_
_entity.id
_entity.type
_entity.pdbx_description
1 polymer ?
#
loop_
_entity_poly.entity_id
_entity_poly.type
_entity_poly.pdbx_seq_one_letter_code
_entity_poly.pdbx_strand_id
1 'polypeptide(L)'
;MKQAAKGSSEENRQVDENWLLAEVLQIQGAAEVLNKYSLPCMGCPLMGFEVGMLRIGEVCRTYGIDSKKVIKDLNSLLKKKK
;
A
#
# COMPACT_ATOMS: atom_id res chain seq x y z
N MET A 1 17.94 17.07 -0.28
CA MET A 1 17.24 16.45 -1.42
C MET A 1 15.74 16.43 -1.11
N LYS A 2 14.91 17.27 -1.74
CA LYS A 2 13.99 16.95 -2.88
C LYS A 2 13.05 15.77 -2.58
N GLN A 3 11.86 15.98 -2.01
CA GLN A 3 10.53 16.16 -2.66
C GLN A 3 9.53 15.30 -1.84
N ALA A 4 8.22 15.49 -1.74
CA ALA A 4 7.28 16.55 -2.08
C ALA A 4 5.91 16.17 -1.46
N ALA A 5 5.17 17.19 -1.00
CA ALA A 5 3.71 17.36 -1.01
C ALA A 5 2.78 16.14 -1.29
N LYS A 6 1.75 15.99 -0.45
CA LYS A 6 0.37 16.41 -0.79
C LYS A 6 -0.61 16.28 0.39
N GLY A 7 -1.20 17.40 0.78
CA GLY A 7 -2.51 17.44 1.42
C GLY A 7 -3.63 17.17 0.42
N SER A 8 -4.82 16.93 0.98
CA SER A 8 -6.19 17.08 0.46
C SER A 8 -6.45 16.89 -1.04
N SER A 9 -7.25 15.87 -1.37
CA SER A 9 -8.40 15.96 -2.28
C SER A 9 -9.18 14.63 -2.22
N GLU A 10 -10.36 14.69 -1.61
CA GLU A 10 -11.42 13.72 -1.79
C GLU A 10 -11.91 13.77 -3.24
N GLU A 11 -11.85 12.62 -3.92
CA GLU A 11 -12.84 12.07 -4.87
C GLU A 11 -12.10 11.13 -5.83
N ASN A 12 -12.40 9.84 -5.70
CA ASN A 12 -11.89 8.75 -6.56
C ASN A 12 -10.41 8.34 -6.36
N ARG A 13 -9.98 8.10 -5.11
CA ARG A 13 -8.69 7.45 -4.80
C ARG A 13 -8.70 5.99 -5.29
N GLN A 14 -8.05 5.72 -6.41
CA GLN A 14 -7.56 4.37 -6.72
C GLN A 14 -6.14 4.22 -6.17
N VAL A 15 -5.89 3.11 -5.49
CA VAL A 15 -4.54 2.68 -5.13
C VAL A 15 -3.79 2.32 -6.41
N ASP A 16 -2.56 2.77 -6.54
CA ASP A 16 -1.63 2.40 -7.61
C ASP A 16 -0.27 1.99 -7.04
N GLU A 17 0.64 1.53 -7.89
CA GLU A 17 1.96 1.02 -7.48
C GLU A 17 2.85 2.08 -6.80
N ASN A 18 2.58 3.36 -7.02
CA ASN A 18 3.33 4.46 -6.43
C ASN A 18 2.83 4.87 -5.05
N TRP A 19 1.71 4.32 -4.58
CA TRP A 19 1.21 4.60 -3.25
C TRP A 19 2.20 4.16 -2.19
N LEU A 20 2.33 5.01 -1.17
CA LEU A 20 3.10 4.68 0.01
C LEU A 20 2.41 3.54 0.75
N LEU A 21 3.21 2.61 1.26
CA LEU A 21 2.71 1.51 2.08
C LEU A 21 1.99 2.04 3.33
N ALA A 22 2.47 3.16 3.90
CA ALA A 22 1.79 3.87 4.97
C ALA A 22 0.34 4.24 4.62
N GLU A 23 0.10 4.78 3.42
CA GLU A 23 -1.25 5.17 2.97
C GLU A 23 -2.13 3.95 2.71
N VAL A 24 -1.56 2.87 2.14
CA VAL A 24 -2.28 1.61 1.95
C VAL A 24 -2.70 1.01 3.29
N LEU A 25 -1.84 1.06 4.31
CA LEU A 25 -2.16 0.54 5.65
C LEU A 25 -3.23 1.34 6.39
N GLN A 26 -3.52 2.58 5.98
CA GLN A 26 -4.68 3.33 6.50
C GLN A 26 -6.02 2.78 6.00
N ILE A 27 -6.03 1.98 4.93
CA ILE A 27 -7.24 1.37 4.40
C ILE A 27 -7.67 0.22 5.32
N GLN A 28 -8.89 0.30 5.86
CA GLN A 28 -9.45 -0.78 6.67
C GLN A 28 -9.53 -2.08 5.86
N GLY A 29 -8.91 -3.14 6.37
CA GLY A 29 -8.82 -4.45 5.72
C GLY A 29 -7.61 -4.62 4.78
N ALA A 30 -6.84 -3.56 4.48
CA ALA A 30 -5.65 -3.70 3.65
C ALA A 30 -4.58 -4.59 4.30
N ALA A 31 -4.43 -4.54 5.62
CA ALA A 31 -3.54 -5.44 6.34
C ALA A 31 -3.85 -6.93 6.08
N GLU A 32 -5.14 -7.30 5.99
CA GLU A 32 -5.57 -8.67 5.71
C GLU A 32 -5.24 -9.07 4.26
N VAL A 33 -5.47 -8.15 3.31
CA VAL A 33 -5.07 -8.34 1.91
C VAL A 33 -3.57 -8.55 1.81
N LEU A 34 -2.76 -7.67 2.40
CA LEU A 34 -1.29 -7.78 2.36
C LEU A 34 -0.80 -9.09 3.03
N ASN A 35 -1.44 -9.52 4.12
CA ASN A 35 -1.14 -10.77 4.78
C ASN A 35 -1.48 -11.99 3.90
N LYS A 36 -2.59 -11.94 3.14
CA LYS A 36 -2.98 -12.99 2.18
C LYS A 36 -1.95 -13.19 1.06
N TYR A 37 -1.27 -12.13 0.66
CA TYR A 37 -0.19 -12.19 -0.33
C TYR A 37 1.19 -12.51 0.30
N SER A 38 1.22 -12.91 1.58
CA SER A 38 2.43 -13.28 2.32
C SER A 38 3.50 -12.20 2.30
N LEU A 39 3.13 -10.91 2.44
CA LEU A 39 4.12 -9.88 2.74
C LEU A 39 4.65 -10.10 4.17
N PRO A 40 5.91 -10.54 4.36
CA PRO A 40 6.48 -10.81 5.69
C PRO A 40 6.79 -9.53 6.48
N CYS A 41 6.45 -8.38 5.91
CA CYS A 41 7.04 -7.09 6.23
C CYS A 41 6.44 -6.47 7.52
N MET A 42 5.22 -6.86 7.91
CA MET A 42 4.45 -6.25 9.00
C MET A 42 5.09 -6.36 10.40
N GLY A 43 6.12 -7.19 10.58
CA GLY A 43 6.81 -7.41 11.85
C GLY A 43 8.25 -6.91 11.93
N CYS A 44 8.80 -6.33 10.85
CA CYS A 44 10.21 -5.94 10.84
C CYS A 44 10.41 -4.54 11.47
N PRO A 45 11.31 -4.37 12.46
CA PRO A 45 11.53 -3.06 13.11
C PRO A 45 11.99 -1.96 12.14
N LEU A 46 12.64 -2.33 11.03
CA LEU A 46 13.01 -1.42 9.94
C LEU A 46 11.80 -0.97 9.10
N MET A 47 10.78 -1.82 8.96
CA MET A 47 9.61 -1.48 8.17
C MET A 47 8.86 -0.29 8.75
N GLY A 48 8.82 -0.09 10.08
CA GLY A 48 8.20 1.10 10.68
C GLY A 48 8.84 2.43 10.25
N PHE A 49 10.12 2.39 9.85
CA PHE A 49 10.85 3.55 9.32
C PHE A 49 10.68 3.67 7.80
N GLU A 50 10.72 2.53 7.10
CA GLU A 50 10.66 2.49 5.63
C GLU A 50 9.24 2.58 5.07
N VAL A 51 8.20 2.22 5.82
CA VAL A 51 6.78 2.23 5.42
C VAL A 51 6.29 3.60 4.92
N GLY A 52 6.88 4.69 5.42
CA GLY A 52 6.60 6.05 4.95
C GLY A 52 7.34 6.46 3.67
N MET A 53 8.25 5.62 3.17
CA MET A 53 9.08 5.86 1.98
C MET A 53 8.88 4.77 0.91
N LEU A 54 8.53 3.56 1.32
CA LEU A 54 8.34 2.41 0.45
C LEU A 54 6.99 2.48 -0.26
N ARG A 55 7.06 2.25 -1.56
CA ARG A 55 5.89 2.13 -2.43
C ARG A 55 5.42 0.69 -2.49
N ILE A 56 4.11 0.47 -2.53
CA ILE A 56 3.55 -0.89 -2.59
C ILE A 56 4.08 -1.67 -3.80
N GLY A 57 4.30 -1.00 -4.94
CA GLY A 57 4.87 -1.61 -6.14
C GLY A 57 6.30 -2.11 -5.94
N GLU A 58 7.15 -1.32 -5.28
CA GLU A 58 8.53 -1.73 -4.97
C GLU A 58 8.55 -2.91 -4.02
N VAL A 59 7.75 -2.88 -2.96
CA VAL A 59 7.66 -3.99 -2.00
C VAL A 59 7.22 -5.25 -2.73
N CYS A 60 6.16 -5.17 -3.53
CA CYS A 60 5.71 -6.31 -4.31
C CYS A 60 6.82 -6.84 -5.24
N ARG A 61 7.55 -5.96 -5.92
CA ARG A 61 8.65 -6.35 -6.81
C ARG A 61 9.81 -7.02 -6.05
N THR A 62 10.18 -6.49 -4.89
CA THR A 62 11.26 -7.04 -4.04
C THR A 62 10.93 -8.45 -3.55
N TYR A 63 9.67 -8.70 -3.17
CA TYR A 63 9.22 -10.00 -2.70
C TYR A 63 8.69 -10.92 -3.81
N GLY A 64 8.74 -10.49 -5.08
CA GLY A 64 8.21 -11.28 -6.22
C GLY A 64 6.69 -11.46 -6.21
N ILE A 65 5.97 -10.56 -5.55
CA ILE A 65 4.51 -10.54 -5.44
C ILE A 65 3.92 -9.77 -6.63
N ASP A 66 2.79 -10.26 -7.12
CA ASP A 66 2.04 -9.63 -8.20
C ASP A 66 1.33 -8.36 -7.71
N SER A 67 1.99 -7.20 -7.90
CA SER A 67 1.47 -5.89 -7.49
C SER A 67 0.09 -5.59 -8.09
N LYS A 68 -0.20 -6.06 -9.31
CA LYS A 68 -1.51 -5.82 -9.96
C LYS A 68 -2.63 -6.51 -9.21
N LYS A 69 -2.41 -7.74 -8.73
CA LYS A 69 -3.40 -8.47 -7.91
C LYS A 69 -3.63 -7.78 -6.57
N VAL A 70 -2.56 -7.40 -5.88
CA VAL A 70 -2.64 -6.68 -4.59
C VAL A 70 -3.41 -5.38 -4.75
N ILE A 71 -3.04 -4.55 -5.72
CA ILE A 71 -3.69 -3.26 -6.02
C ILE A 71 -5.17 -3.47 -6.36
N LYS A 72 -5.53 -4.53 -7.09
CA LYS A 72 -6.93 -4.82 -7.44
C LYS A 72 -7.77 -5.20 -6.22
N ASP A 73 -7.24 -6.01 -5.31
CA ASP A 73 -7.89 -6.33 -4.03
C ASP A 73 -8.07 -5.07 -3.17
N LEU A 74 -7.01 -4.26 -3.03
CA LEU A 74 -7.05 -3.00 -2.28
C LEU A 74 -8.09 -2.02 -2.82
N ASN A 75 -8.15 -1.85 -4.14
CA ASN A 75 -9.18 -1.03 -4.79
C ASN A 75 -10.59 -1.60 -4.62
N SER A 76 -10.73 -2.93 -4.52
CA SER A 76 -12.02 -3.57 -4.26
C SER A 76 -12.52 -3.28 -2.84
N LEU A 77 -11.61 -3.18 -1.85
CA LEU A 77 -11.97 -2.76 -0.49
C LEU A 77 -12.51 -1.32 -0.46
N LEU A 78 -11.87 -0.40 -1.19
CA LEU A 78 -12.33 0.99 -1.30
C LEU A 78 -13.72 1.09 -1.93
N LYS A 79 -14.03 0.25 -2.92
CA LYS A 79 -15.33 0.21 -3.58
C LYS A 79 -16.44 -0.40 -2.71
N LYS A 80 -16.11 -1.38 -1.85
CA LYS A 80 -17.08 -2.04 -0.97
C LYS A 80 -17.56 -1.17 0.20
N LYS A 81 -16.86 -0.06 0.50
CA LYS A 81 -17.22 0.88 1.57
C LYS A 81 -18.15 2.03 1.12
N LYS A 82 -18.63 2.02 -0.12
CA LYS A 82 -19.74 2.88 -0.58
C LYS A 82 -21.07 2.21 -0.30
#